data_AF-A0A919KWP9-F1
#
_entry.id   AF-A0A919KWP9-F1
#
_cell.length_a   1.000
_cell.length_b   1.000
_cell.length_c   1.000
_cell.angle_alpha   90.00
_cell.angle_beta   90.00
_cell.angle_gamma   90.00
#
_symmetry.space_group_name_H-M   'P 1'
#
loop_
_entity.id
_entity.type
_entity.pdbx_description
1 polymer ?
#
loop_
_entity_poly.entity_id
_entity_poly.type
_entity_poly.pdbx_seq_one_letter_code
_entity_poly.pdbx_strand_id
1 'polypeptide(L)'
;MGNGAETCASYPVRMEAPSRRIELDPTRSRFAADSIAAGMLASMSAAFGRVLGPATVTVDGVTRCEVEAVDADGAVFAQLIANTGEFTSAYRNRVTANMFKLVWVTRALFPGARQVLCITPSVTPAFAPTGWVRVASRDLGVEVFVYDPVSGALRPLEDT
;
A
#
# COMPACT_ATOMS: atom_id res chain seq x y z
N MET A 1 -54.62 -0.48 -21.32
CA MET A 1 -53.66 0.45 -20.72
C MET A 1 -52.57 -0.38 -20.05
N GLY A 2 -51.48 -0.65 -20.76
CA GLY A 2 -50.30 -1.31 -20.21
C GLY A 2 -49.20 -0.28 -20.10
N ASN A 3 -48.73 0.00 -18.89
CA ASN A 3 -47.53 0.80 -18.67
C ASN A 3 -46.35 -0.13 -18.45
N GLY A 4 -45.38 0.00 -19.34
CA GLY A 4 -44.20 -0.84 -19.46
C GLY A 4 -43.30 -0.74 -18.23
N ALA A 5 -42.82 -1.91 -17.83
CA ALA A 5 -41.68 -2.04 -16.94
C ALA A 5 -40.41 -1.61 -17.71
N GLU A 6 -39.83 -0.48 -17.34
CA GLU A 6 -38.47 -0.12 -17.74
C GLU A 6 -37.49 -1.08 -17.08
N THR A 7 -36.97 -2.02 -17.87
CA THR A 7 -35.88 -2.89 -17.49
C THR A 7 -34.58 -2.12 -17.67
N CYS A 8 -34.09 -1.50 -16.59
CA CYS A 8 -32.74 -0.95 -16.56
C CYS A 8 -31.75 -2.12 -16.30
N ALA A 9 -31.38 -2.82 -17.37
CA ALA A 9 -30.32 -3.82 -17.35
C ALA A 9 -29.27 -3.52 -18.43
N SER A 10 -28.00 -3.81 -18.09
CA SER A 10 -26.74 -3.59 -18.81
C SER A 10 -26.14 -2.18 -18.66
N TYR A 11 -24.94 -2.00 -18.10
CA TYR A 11 -23.68 -2.61 -18.52
C TYR A 11 -22.75 -2.96 -17.33
N PRO A 12 -22.19 -4.17 -17.22
CA PRO A 12 -20.83 -4.30 -16.71
C PRO A 12 -19.88 -3.97 -17.86
N VAL A 13 -19.38 -2.73 -17.93
CA VAL A 13 -18.14 -2.51 -18.68
C VAL A 13 -17.05 -3.19 -17.87
N ARG A 14 -16.66 -4.41 -18.26
CA ARG A 14 -15.35 -4.93 -17.90
C ARG A 14 -14.35 -3.97 -18.53
N MET A 15 -13.92 -2.96 -17.77
CA MET A 15 -12.74 -2.18 -18.14
C MET A 15 -11.56 -3.10 -17.92
N GLU A 16 -11.28 -3.96 -18.89
CA GLU A 16 -9.95 -4.55 -18.99
C GLU A 16 -8.98 -3.39 -19.12
N ALA A 17 -8.07 -3.28 -18.14
CA ALA A 17 -7.04 -2.27 -18.19
C ALA A 17 -6.27 -2.47 -19.50
N PRO A 18 -5.96 -1.39 -20.25
CA PRO A 18 -5.16 -1.52 -21.46
C PRO A 18 -3.84 -2.21 -21.11
N SER A 19 -3.32 -3.03 -22.03
CA SER A 19 -1.99 -3.61 -21.87
C SER A 19 -0.97 -2.49 -21.70
N ARG A 20 -0.26 -2.48 -20.57
CA ARG A 20 0.78 -1.49 -20.25
C ARG A 20 2.14 -2.15 -20.27
N ARG A 21 3.15 -1.42 -20.74
CA ARG A 21 4.54 -1.82 -20.51
C ARG A 21 4.90 -1.42 -19.08
N ILE A 22 5.39 -2.38 -18.30
CA ILE A 22 5.70 -2.17 -16.89
C ILE A 22 7.15 -2.58 -16.66
N GLU A 23 7.93 -1.67 -16.10
CA GLU A 23 9.32 -1.89 -15.70
C GLU A 23 9.43 -1.67 -14.19
N LEU A 24 10.08 -2.61 -13.49
CA LEU A 24 10.31 -2.56 -12.05
C LEU A 24 11.82 -2.49 -11.82
N ASP A 25 12.30 -1.32 -11.42
CA ASP A 25 13.73 -1.05 -11.26
C ASP A 25 14.07 -0.95 -9.77
N PRO A 26 14.80 -1.92 -9.20
CA PRO A 26 15.35 -1.79 -7.85
C PRO A 26 16.22 -0.54 -7.75
N THR A 27 16.01 0.23 -6.69
CA THR A 27 16.79 1.44 -6.41
C THR A 27 17.69 1.21 -5.23
N ARG A 28 18.81 1.96 -5.17
CA ARG A 28 19.60 1.99 -3.94
C ARG A 28 18.75 2.53 -2.81
N SER A 29 18.90 1.94 -1.62
CA SER A 29 18.22 2.44 -0.44
C SER A 29 18.50 3.93 -0.24
N ARG A 30 17.44 4.72 -0.20
CA ARG A 30 17.47 6.16 0.10
C ARG A 30 17.33 6.45 1.59
N PHE A 31 17.11 5.42 2.40
CA PHE A 31 16.93 5.54 3.83
C PHE A 31 18.31 5.61 4.51
N ALA A 32 18.47 6.55 5.45
CA ALA A 32 19.61 6.52 6.35
C ALA A 32 19.58 5.20 7.15
N ALA A 33 20.75 4.59 7.38
CA ALA A 33 20.86 3.24 7.93
C ALA A 33 20.20 3.09 9.32
N ASP A 34 20.19 4.16 10.11
CA ASP A 34 19.63 4.26 11.46
C ASP A 34 18.20 4.85 11.49
N SER A 35 17.60 5.09 10.32
CA SER A 35 16.25 5.64 10.24
C SER A 35 15.17 4.60 10.57
N ILE A 36 14.02 5.08 11.06
CA ILE A 36 12.82 4.26 11.29
C ILE A 36 12.41 3.51 10.02
N ALA A 37 12.52 4.14 8.84
CA ALA A 37 12.17 3.51 7.57
C ALA A 37 13.11 2.34 7.22
N ALA A 38 14.41 2.45 7.53
CA ALA A 38 15.34 1.34 7.37
C ALA A 38 15.01 0.18 8.31
N GLY A 39 14.67 0.48 9.57
CA GLY A 39 14.20 -0.53 10.53
C GLY A 39 12.91 -1.22 10.09
N MET A 40 11.93 -0.46 9.60
CA MET A 40 10.69 -1.02 9.02
C MET A 40 10.99 -1.99 7.87
N LEU A 41 11.84 -1.58 6.91
CA LEU A 41 12.20 -2.40 5.76
C LEU A 41 12.89 -3.70 6.18
N ALA A 42 13.81 -3.62 7.15
CA ALA A 42 14.51 -4.79 7.69
C ALA A 42 13.55 -5.75 8.41
N SER A 43 12.71 -5.25 9.31
CA SER A 43 11.73 -6.07 10.04
C SER A 43 10.70 -6.70 9.12
N MET A 44 10.23 -5.99 8.09
CA MET A 44 9.34 -6.55 7.08
C MET A 44 10.01 -7.64 6.24
N SER A 45 11.25 -7.41 5.80
CA SER A 45 12.00 -8.40 5.03
C SER A 45 12.16 -9.70 5.82
N ALA A 46 12.55 -9.59 7.09
CA ALA A 46 12.67 -10.72 8.00
C ALA A 46 11.32 -11.43 8.20
N ALA A 47 10.26 -10.68 8.50
CA ALA A 47 8.93 -11.24 8.76
C ALA A 47 8.33 -11.95 7.54
N PHE A 48 8.63 -11.49 6.33
CA PHE A 48 8.07 -12.04 5.09
C PHE A 48 8.97 -13.10 4.44
N GLY A 49 10.18 -13.31 4.96
CA GLY A 49 11.15 -14.22 4.37
C GLY A 49 11.58 -13.80 2.96
N ARG A 50 11.52 -12.49 2.65
CA ARG A 50 11.81 -11.91 1.34
C ARG A 50 12.73 -10.72 1.51
N VAL A 51 13.72 -10.58 0.64
CA VAL A 51 14.52 -9.36 0.61
C VAL A 51 13.68 -8.26 -0.02
N LEU A 52 13.34 -7.23 0.75
CA LEU A 52 12.63 -6.07 0.26
C LEU A 52 13.58 -4.90 0.08
N GLY A 53 13.39 -4.15 -1.00
CA GLY A 53 14.12 -2.92 -1.28
C GLY A 53 13.24 -1.86 -1.94
N PRO A 54 13.62 -0.59 -1.92
CA PRO A 54 12.88 0.42 -2.66
C PRO A 54 13.07 0.22 -4.17
N ALA A 55 12.05 0.54 -4.95
CA ALA A 55 12.08 0.44 -6.40
C ALA A 55 11.30 1.56 -7.06
N THR A 56 11.58 1.83 -8.33
CA THR A 56 10.72 2.64 -9.19
C THR A 56 9.91 1.71 -10.10
N VAL A 57 8.59 1.87 -10.12
CA VAL A 57 7.72 1.29 -11.15
C VAL A 57 7.57 2.32 -12.28
N THR A 58 7.98 1.96 -13.49
CA THR A 58 7.80 2.78 -14.70
C THR A 58 6.73 2.17 -15.58
N VAL A 59 5.73 2.97 -15.95
CA VAL A 59 4.59 2.59 -16.78
C VAL A 59 4.68 3.31 -18.12
N ASP A 60 4.66 2.53 -19.20
CA ASP A 60 4.74 2.98 -20.59
C ASP A 60 5.96 3.89 -20.86
N GLY A 61 7.03 3.71 -20.09
CA GLY A 61 8.27 4.50 -20.19
C GLY A 61 8.17 5.95 -19.73
N VAL A 62 7.00 6.40 -19.24
CA VAL A 62 6.75 7.82 -18.95
C VAL A 62 6.30 8.04 -17.51
N THR A 63 5.36 7.25 -17.01
CA THR A 63 4.81 7.45 -15.66
C THR A 63 5.67 6.71 -14.65
N ARG A 64 6.16 7.41 -13.63
CA ARG A 64 7.00 6.84 -12.56
C ARG A 64 6.28 6.83 -11.23
N CYS A 65 6.41 5.72 -10.50
CA CYS A 65 5.86 5.52 -9.18
C CYS A 65 6.90 4.86 -8.28
N GLU A 66 7.42 5.58 -7.29
CA GLU A 66 8.39 5.02 -6.33
C GLU A 66 7.69 4.08 -5.35
N VAL A 67 8.30 2.97 -4.94
CA VAL A 67 7.80 2.07 -3.91
C VAL A 67 8.89 1.91 -2.86
N GLU A 68 8.53 2.04 -1.59
CA GLU A 68 9.49 2.01 -0.49
C GLU A 68 9.99 0.59 -0.18
N ALA A 69 9.20 -0.44 -0.52
CA ALA A 69 9.59 -1.83 -0.39
C ALA A 69 8.91 -2.69 -1.46
N VAL A 70 9.70 -3.46 -2.20
CA VAL A 70 9.26 -4.52 -3.10
C VAL A 70 10.27 -5.66 -3.08
N ASP A 71 9.82 -6.89 -3.32
CA ASP A 71 10.74 -8.01 -3.57
C ASP A 71 11.11 -8.12 -5.06
N ALA A 72 12.12 -8.96 -5.36
CA ALA A 72 12.62 -9.12 -6.72
C ALA A 72 11.56 -9.63 -7.72
N ASP A 73 10.58 -10.38 -7.23
CA ASP A 73 9.52 -10.97 -8.05
C ASP A 73 8.31 -10.04 -8.25
N GLY A 74 8.25 -8.89 -7.55
CA GLY A 74 7.07 -8.04 -7.53
C GLY A 74 5.84 -8.74 -6.92
N ALA A 75 6.05 -9.67 -5.99
CA ALA A 75 4.99 -10.40 -5.30
C ALA A 75 4.52 -9.67 -4.03
N VAL A 76 5.34 -8.79 -3.46
CA VAL A 76 4.98 -7.96 -2.29
C VAL A 76 5.35 -6.51 -2.54
N PHE A 77 4.39 -5.60 -2.39
CA PHE A 77 4.61 -4.16 -2.41
C PHE A 77 4.27 -3.57 -1.05
N ALA A 78 5.11 -2.67 -0.55
CA ALA A 78 4.79 -1.89 0.63
C ALA A 78 5.13 -0.41 0.52
N GLN A 79 4.35 0.40 1.26
CA GLN A 79 4.66 1.78 1.54
C GLN A 79 4.97 1.93 3.03
N LEU A 80 5.95 2.76 3.35
CA LEU A 80 6.42 2.99 4.72
C LEU A 80 6.00 4.40 5.18
N ILE A 81 5.26 4.49 6.28
CA ILE A 81 4.85 5.75 6.90
C ILE A 81 5.55 5.86 8.26
N ALA A 82 6.81 6.29 8.21
CA ALA A 82 7.73 6.42 9.36
C ALA A 82 7.51 7.72 10.18
N ASN A 83 6.30 8.28 10.18
CA ASN A 83 6.00 9.54 10.86
C ASN A 83 6.10 9.39 12.40
N THR A 84 6.53 10.43 13.12
CA THR A 84 6.66 10.41 14.59
C THR A 84 6.07 11.68 15.20
N GLY A 85 5.58 11.60 16.43
CA GLY A 85 4.96 12.73 17.12
C GLY A 85 3.43 12.73 16.99
N GLU A 86 2.82 13.90 17.19
CA GLU A 86 1.37 14.06 17.20
C GLU A 86 0.75 13.73 15.84
N PHE A 87 -0.39 13.03 15.87
CA PHE A 87 -1.13 12.69 14.66
C PHE A 87 -1.80 13.91 14.05
N THR A 88 -1.55 14.19 12.78
CA THR A 88 -2.09 15.36 12.07
C THR A 88 -2.90 14.96 10.82
N SER A 89 -3.64 15.91 10.25
CA SER A 89 -4.32 15.73 8.96
C SER A 89 -3.35 15.35 7.83
N ALA A 90 -2.12 15.86 7.86
CA ALA A 90 -1.08 15.49 6.91
C ALA A 90 -0.73 14.00 6.98
N TYR A 91 -0.77 13.38 8.17
CA TYR A 91 -0.49 11.96 8.32
C TYR A 91 -1.63 11.13 7.71
N ARG A 92 -2.88 11.55 7.94
CA ARG A 92 -4.06 10.94 7.31
C ARG A 92 -3.99 11.01 5.78
N ASN A 93 -3.63 12.16 5.23
CA ASN A 93 -3.48 12.34 3.78
C ASN A 93 -2.37 11.45 3.21
N ARG A 94 -1.26 11.29 3.96
CA ARG A 94 -0.20 10.36 3.58
C ARG A 94 -0.70 8.92 3.58
N VAL A 95 -1.45 8.48 4.59
CA VAL A 95 -2.04 7.14 4.63
C VAL A 95 -2.91 6.90 3.40
N THR A 96 -3.84 7.80 3.09
CA THR A 96 -4.78 7.60 1.97
C THR A 96 -4.08 7.63 0.61
N ALA A 97 -3.11 8.52 0.41
CA ALA A 97 -2.32 8.57 -0.82
C ALA A 97 -1.50 7.29 -1.03
N ASN A 98 -0.85 6.78 0.02
CA ASN A 98 -0.06 5.54 -0.05
C ASN A 98 -0.95 4.31 -0.27
N MET A 99 -2.12 4.27 0.38
CA MET A 99 -3.10 3.20 0.17
C MET A 99 -3.62 3.19 -1.27
N PHE A 100 -4.02 4.35 -1.80
CA PHE A 100 -4.46 4.48 -3.19
C PHE A 100 -3.38 4.00 -4.17
N LYS A 101 -2.14 4.43 -3.94
CA LYS A 101 -0.98 4.04 -4.75
C LYS A 101 -0.72 2.53 -4.70
N LEU A 102 -0.73 1.91 -3.53
CA LEU A 102 -0.58 0.46 -3.39
C LEU A 102 -1.66 -0.30 -4.14
N VAL A 103 -2.92 0.10 -3.95
CA VAL A 103 -4.07 -0.52 -4.60
C VAL A 103 -4.00 -0.39 -6.10
N TRP A 104 -3.61 0.78 -6.61
CA TRP A 104 -3.40 0.97 -8.04
C TRP A 104 -2.25 0.09 -8.57
N VAL A 105 -1.10 0.07 -7.90
CA VAL A 105 0.06 -0.74 -8.32
C VAL A 105 -0.31 -2.23 -8.36
N THR A 106 -0.90 -2.77 -7.30
CA THR A 106 -1.20 -4.21 -7.23
C THR A 106 -2.41 -4.63 -8.04
N ARG A 107 -3.41 -3.76 -8.24
CA ARG A 107 -4.59 -4.14 -9.05
C ARG A 107 -4.39 -3.90 -10.54
N ALA A 108 -3.67 -2.84 -10.90
CA ALA A 108 -3.54 -2.42 -12.30
C ALA A 108 -2.23 -2.84 -12.96
N LEU A 109 -1.15 -3.04 -12.18
CA LEU A 109 0.19 -3.30 -12.71
C LEU A 109 0.70 -4.69 -12.32
N PHE A 110 0.47 -5.12 -11.08
CA PHE A 110 0.92 -6.42 -10.56
C PHE A 110 -0.23 -7.24 -9.95
N PRO A 111 -1.22 -7.69 -10.76
CA PRO A 111 -2.39 -8.40 -10.27
C PRO A 111 -2.04 -9.58 -9.37
N GLY A 112 -2.60 -9.60 -8.17
CA GLY A 112 -2.37 -10.66 -7.17
C GLY A 112 -1.17 -10.42 -6.25
N ALA A 113 -0.38 -9.37 -6.47
CA ALA A 113 0.67 -9.00 -5.54
C ALA A 113 0.08 -8.57 -4.18
N ARG A 114 0.78 -8.95 -3.12
CA ARG A 114 0.46 -8.55 -1.75
C ARG A 114 0.74 -7.06 -1.56
N GLN A 115 -0.18 -6.34 -0.92
CA GLN A 115 -0.06 -4.90 -0.67
C GLN A 115 -0.06 -4.62 0.82
N VAL A 116 1.00 -3.97 1.29
CA VAL A 116 1.25 -3.78 2.71
C VAL A 116 1.48 -2.30 3.01
N LEU A 117 0.82 -1.79 4.04
CA LEU A 117 1.15 -0.49 4.62
C LEU A 117 1.82 -0.70 5.97
N CYS A 118 3.08 -0.29 6.10
CA CYS A 118 3.78 -0.32 7.37
C CYS A 118 3.83 1.07 7.97
N ILE A 119 3.32 1.21 9.19
CA ILE A 119 3.15 2.48 9.88
C ILE A 119 3.81 2.46 11.25
N THR A 120 4.11 3.63 11.81
CA THR A 120 4.45 3.79 13.22
C THR A 120 3.21 3.85 14.11
N PRO A 121 3.34 3.69 15.45
CA PRO A 121 2.21 3.78 16.38
C PRO A 121 1.48 5.12 16.32
N SER A 122 2.19 6.22 16.08
CA SER A 122 1.60 7.57 15.96
C SER A 122 0.62 7.72 14.80
N VAL A 123 0.66 6.82 13.81
CA VAL A 123 -0.21 6.85 12.61
C VAL A 123 -1.46 5.99 12.79
N THR A 124 -1.50 5.11 13.81
CA THR A 124 -2.66 4.26 14.11
C THR A 124 -4.00 5.00 14.25
N PRO A 125 -4.08 6.28 14.69
CA PRO A 125 -5.36 7.01 14.69
C PRO A 125 -5.99 7.20 13.29
N ALA A 126 -5.23 7.02 12.20
CA ALA A 126 -5.79 6.97 10.85
C ALA A 126 -6.77 5.79 10.67
N PHE A 127 -6.58 4.72 11.44
CA PHE A 127 -7.31 3.45 11.38
C PHE A 127 -8.19 3.22 12.62
N ALA A 128 -8.76 4.29 13.17
CA ALA A 128 -9.74 4.20 14.25
C ALA A 128 -10.85 3.18 13.90
N PRO A 129 -11.44 2.45 14.87
CA PRO A 129 -12.37 1.34 14.62
C PRO A 129 -13.55 1.68 13.69
N THR A 130 -14.10 2.89 13.81
CA THR A 130 -15.23 3.38 12.97
C THR A 130 -14.77 4.24 11.78
N GLY A 131 -13.46 4.35 11.56
CA GLY A 131 -12.87 5.16 10.51
C GLY A 131 -12.96 4.48 9.14
N TRP A 132 -13.42 5.21 8.13
CA TRP A 132 -13.56 4.70 6.77
C TRP A 132 -12.25 4.13 6.20
N VAL A 133 -11.09 4.65 6.61
CA VAL A 133 -9.78 4.18 6.13
C VAL A 133 -9.53 2.73 6.54
N ARG A 134 -9.95 2.33 7.75
CA ARG A 134 -9.82 0.96 8.27
C ARG A 134 -10.69 -0.01 7.47
N VAL A 135 -11.94 0.38 7.23
CA VAL A 135 -12.87 -0.40 6.40
C VAL A 135 -12.33 -0.52 4.97
N ALA A 136 -11.91 0.61 4.37
CA ALA A 136 -11.37 0.64 3.02
C ALA A 136 -10.09 -0.18 2.87
N SER A 137 -9.15 -0.15 3.83
CA SER A 137 -7.95 -0.97 3.75
C SER A 137 -8.30 -2.45 3.73
N ARG A 138 -9.28 -2.89 4.55
CA ARG A 138 -9.75 -4.29 4.56
C ARG A 138 -10.43 -4.67 3.25
N ASP A 139 -11.40 -3.87 2.79
CA ASP A 139 -12.16 -4.15 1.56
C ASP A 139 -11.25 -4.15 0.31
N LEU A 140 -10.21 -3.32 0.33
CA LEU A 140 -9.26 -3.25 -0.75
C LEU A 140 -8.19 -4.35 -0.67
N GLY A 141 -8.06 -5.04 0.46
CA GLY A 141 -7.09 -6.09 0.73
C GLY A 141 -5.69 -5.57 1.09
N VAL A 142 -5.60 -4.36 1.65
CA VAL A 142 -4.35 -3.74 2.11
C VAL A 142 -4.08 -4.18 3.55
N GLU A 143 -3.00 -4.92 3.73
CA GLU A 143 -2.56 -5.35 5.04
C GLU A 143 -1.84 -4.21 5.76
N VAL A 144 -2.23 -3.92 6.99
CA VAL A 144 -1.62 -2.84 7.77
C VAL A 144 -0.79 -3.44 8.89
N PHE A 145 0.49 -3.07 8.96
CA PHE A 145 1.40 -3.46 10.04
C PHE A 145 1.86 -2.22 10.81
N VAL A 146 1.98 -2.38 12.12
CA VAL A 146 2.54 -1.38 13.02
C VAL A 146 3.95 -1.82 13.39
N TYR A 147 4.92 -0.97 13.07
CA TYR A 147 6.32 -1.11 13.47
C TYR A 147 6.61 -0.24 14.68
N ASP A 148 7.07 -0.84 15.77
CA ASP A 148 7.55 -0.12 16.95
C ASP A 148 9.04 0.24 16.78
N PRO A 149 9.39 1.54 16.67
CA PRO A 149 10.77 1.96 16.48
C PRO A 149 11.67 1.73 17.70
N VAL A 150 11.11 1.47 18.89
CA VAL A 150 11.90 1.21 20.10
C VAL A 150 12.30 -0.26 20.18
N SER A 151 11.35 -1.17 19.98
CA SER A 151 11.61 -2.62 20.08
C SER A 151 12.03 -3.27 18.76
N GLY A 152 11.80 -2.60 17.62
CA GLY A 152 11.97 -3.18 16.28
C GLY A 152 10.87 -4.18 15.89
N ALA A 153 9.86 -4.35 16.75
CA ALA A 153 8.78 -5.31 16.53
C ALA A 153 7.85 -4.85 15.41
N LEU A 154 7.43 -5.81 14.58
CA LEU A 154 6.43 -5.63 13.53
C LEU A 154 5.22 -6.49 13.86
N ARG A 155 4.03 -5.89 13.93
CA ARG A 155 2.77 -6.61 14.21
C ARG A 155 1.66 -6.16 13.27
N PRO A 156 0.73 -7.05 12.88
CA PRO A 156 -0.49 -6.62 12.21
C PRO A 156 -1.25 -5.60 13.06
N LEU A 157 -1.92 -4.64 12.42
CA LEU A 157 -2.90 -3.80 13.09
C LEU A 157 -4.12 -4.67 13.44
N GLU A 158 -4.46 -4.75 14.72
CA GLU A 158 -5.55 -5.62 15.20
C GLU A 158 -6.94 -5.11 14.80
N ASP A 159 -7.84 -6.07 14.55
CA ASP A 159 -9.27 -5.88 14.31
C ASP A 159 -10.04 -5.68 15.64
N THR A 160 -9.73 -4.64 16.42
CA THR A 160 -10.62 -4.18 17.51
C THR A 160 -11.83 -3.39 17.02
#